data_AF-A0A8S2WLY6-F1
#
_entry.id   AF-A0A8S2WLY6-F1
#
_cell.length_a   1.000
_cell.length_b   1.000
_cell.length_c   1.000
_cell.angle_alpha   90.00
_cell.angle_beta   90.00
_cell.angle_gamma   90.00
#
_symmetry.space_group_name_H-M   'P 1'
#
loop_
_entity.id
_entity.type
_entity.pdbx_description
1 polymer ?
#
loop_
_entity_poly.entity_id
_entity_poly.type
_entity_poly.pdbx_seq_one_letter_code
_entity_poly.pdbx_strand_id
1 'polypeptide(L)' 'MTGGNEVGCRPDQLISPKDVIIDKDRDNLIICDTINKRIVQWPRRNGKNGETIISNVGCCGLAIDDNGSLYIV' A
#
# COMPACT_ATOMS: atom_id res chain seq x y z
N MET A 1 -0.43 -5.89 29.08
CA MET A 1 -1.48 -5.58 28.09
C MET A 1 -0.78 -5.52 26.73
N THR A 2 -0.45 -6.62 26.05
CA THR A 2 -1.24 -7.54 25.21
C THR A 2 -2.05 -6.87 24.09
N GLY A 3 -1.52 -6.91 22.86
CA GLY A 3 -2.28 -6.90 21.61
C GLY A 3 -2.78 -5.54 21.12
N GLY A 4 -1.90 -4.71 20.55
CA GLY A 4 -2.25 -3.42 19.96
C GLY A 4 -3.11 -3.55 18.69
N ASN A 5 -4.42 -3.70 18.88
CA ASN A 5 -5.45 -3.55 17.84
C ASN A 5 -5.90 -2.08 17.71
N GLU A 6 -4.97 -1.14 17.89
CA GLU A 6 -5.25 0.27 17.59
C GLU A 6 -5.17 0.45 16.09
N VAL A 7 -6.29 0.83 15.47
CA VAL A 7 -6.35 1.25 14.07
C VAL A 7 -5.39 2.43 13.89
N GLY A 8 -4.43 2.33 12.98
CA GLY A 8 -3.36 3.33 12.85
C GLY A 8 -2.65 3.34 11.50
N CYS A 9 -1.65 4.21 11.40
CA CYS A 9 -0.82 4.43 10.22
C CYS A 9 0.54 3.71 10.32
N ARG A 10 0.66 2.70 11.20
CA ARG A 10 1.91 1.95 11.36
C ARG A 10 2.29 1.26 10.04
N PRO A 11 3.59 0.96 9.84
CA PRO A 11 4.05 0.27 8.64
C PRO A 11 3.41 -1.10 8.42
N ASP A 12 2.99 -1.79 9.48
CA ASP A 12 2.35 -3.11 9.45
C ASP A 12 0.80 -3.05 9.39
N GLN A 13 0.22 -1.87 9.17
CA GLN A 13 -1.22 -1.64 9.22
C GLN A 13 -1.73 -0.97 7.93
N LEU A 14 -2.97 -1.29 7.56
CA LEU A 14 -3.74 -0.63 6.51
C LEU A 14 -5.12 -0.24 7.08
N ILE A 15 -5.75 0.79 6.52
CA ILE A 15 -7.10 1.20 6.91
C ILE A 15 -7.98 1.43 5.69
N SER A 16 -8.91 0.48 5.50
CA SER A 16 -9.84 0.42 4.38
C SER A 16 -9.14 0.50 3.01
N PRO A 17 -8.16 -0.38 2.71
CA PRO A 17 -7.52 -0.37 1.41
C PRO A 17 -8.54 -0.68 0.31
N LYS A 18 -8.49 0.06 -0.79
CA LYS A 18 -9.47 -0.08 -1.89
C LYS A 18 -8.97 -0.86 -3.10
N ASP A 19 -7.67 -0.86 -3.32
CA ASP A 19 -7.09 -1.51 -4.49
C ASP A 19 -5.66 -1.97 -4.24
N VAL A 20 -5.21 -2.96 -5.01
CA VAL A 20 -3.88 -3.54 -4.95
C VAL A 20 -3.44 -4.02 -6.33
N ILE A 21 -2.20 -3.71 -6.70
CA ILE A 21 -1.56 -4.22 -7.90
C ILE A 21 -0.25 -4.94 -7.55
N ILE A 22 0.17 -5.86 -8.42
CA ILE A 22 1.44 -6.56 -8.30
C ILE A 22 2.46 -5.87 -9.20
N ASP A 23 3.49 -5.31 -8.59
CA ASP A 23 4.73 -4.94 -9.29
C ASP A 23 5.57 -6.22 -9.41
N LYS A 24 5.50 -6.86 -10.58
CA LYS A 24 6.17 -8.14 -10.84
C LYS A 24 7.69 -7.99 -10.89
N ASP A 25 8.19 -6.84 -11.36
CA ASP A 25 9.63 -6.59 -11.51
C ASP A 25 10.30 -6.44 -10.15
N ARG A 26 9.61 -5.83 -9.19
CA ARG A 26 10.10 -5.64 -7.82
C ARG A 26 9.61 -6.69 -6.83
N ASP A 27 8.79 -7.65 -7.26
CA ASP A 27 8.08 -8.65 -6.45
C ASP A 27 7.35 -8.05 -5.23
N ASN A 28 6.69 -6.91 -5.46
CA ASN A 28 6.00 -6.13 -4.42
C ASN A 28 4.51 -5.99 -4.74
N LEU A 29 3.71 -5.76 -3.69
CA LEU A 29 2.36 -5.24 -3.79
C LEU A 29 2.43 -3.72 -3.71
N ILE A 30 1.64 -3.02 -4.52
CA ILE A 30 1.36 -1.59 -4.36
C ILE A 30 -0.10 -1.48 -3.96
N ILE A 31 -0.35 -0.87 -2.81
CA ILE A 31 -1.65 -0.90 -2.14
C ILE A 31 -2.13 0.52 -1.91
N CYS A 32 -3.39 0.73 -2.27
CA CYS A 32 -4.15 1.95 -2.06
C CYS A 32 -4.72 1.98 -0.64
N ASP A 33 -4.01 2.59 0.31
CA ASP A 33 -4.43 2.67 1.73
C ASP A 33 -5.27 3.94 1.97
N THR A 34 -6.54 3.86 1.55
CA THR A 34 -7.41 5.01 1.30
C THR A 34 -7.63 5.91 2.51
N ILE A 35 -7.93 5.35 3.70
CA ILE A 35 -8.25 6.20 4.86
C ILE A 35 -6.97 6.79 5.47
N ASN A 36 -5.82 6.09 5.38
CA ASN A 36 -4.51 6.66 5.71
C ASN A 36 -4.01 7.65 4.63
N LYS A 37 -4.73 7.79 3.51
CA LYS A 37 -4.39 8.68 2.38
C LYS A 37 -2.96 8.44 1.87
N ARG A 38 -2.58 7.18 1.70
CA ARG A 38 -1.23 6.81 1.25
C ARG A 38 -1.25 5.65 0.26
N ILE A 39 -0.19 5.57 -0.53
CA ILE A 39 0.15 4.36 -1.29
C ILE A 39 1.28 3.65 -0.55
N VAL A 40 1.08 2.37 -0.29
CA VAL A 40 2.04 1.52 0.43
C VAL A 40 2.60 0.48 -0.52
N GLN A 41 3.93 0.30 -0.51
CA GLN A 41 4.59 -0.83 -1.15
C GLN A 41 4.86 -1.91 -0.10
N TRP A 42 4.48 -3.16 -0.38
CA TRP A 42 4.68 -4.28 0.55
C TRP A 42 5.39 -5.45 -0.15
N PRO A 43 6.48 -5.99 0.41
CA PRO A 43 7.07 -7.21 -0.14
C PRO A 43 6.07 -8.36 -0.19
N ARG A 44 5.97 -9.04 -1.34
CA ARG A 44 5.05 -10.19 -1.50
C ARG A 44 5.48 -11.39 -0.67
N ARG A 45 6.76 -11.44 -0.28
CA ARG A 45 7.36 -12.57 0.43
C ARG A 45 8.16 -12.04 1.61
N ASN A 46 7.93 -12.64 2.77
CA ASN A 46 8.70 -12.40 4.01
C ASN A 46 8.73 -10.94 4.51
N GLY A 47 7.91 -10.03 3.95
CA GLY A 47 7.75 -8.66 4.41
C GLY A 47 6.70 -8.56 5.50
N LYS A 48 7.05 -7.94 6.64
CA LYS A 48 6.11 -7.68 7.74
C LYS A 48 5.54 -6.27 7.72
N ASN A 49 6.25 -5.34 7.07
CA ASN A 49 5.95 -3.92 7.06
C ASN A 49 5.89 -3.44 5.60
N GLY A 50 4.94 -2.57 5.32
CA GLY A 50 4.89 -1.79 4.11
C GLY A 50 5.63 -0.46 4.24
N GLU A 51 6.10 0.05 3.12
CA GLU A 51 6.72 1.36 2.99
C GLU A 51 5.75 2.33 2.34
N THR A 52 5.60 3.53 2.91
CA THR A 52 4.80 4.58 2.27
C THR A 52 5.59 5.20 1.13
N ILE A 53 5.17 4.94 -0.11
CA ILE A 53 5.84 5.48 -1.31
C ILE A 53 5.23 6.80 -1.78
N ILE A 54 3.95 7.04 -1.46
CA ILE A 54 3.25 8.30 -1.74
C ILE A 54 2.34 8.60 -0.54
N SER A 55 2.40 9.81 0.00
CA SER A 55 1.58 10.26 1.12
C SER A 55 0.61 11.37 0.73
N ASN A 56 -0.41 11.58 1.56
CA ASN A 56 -1.43 12.60 1.38
C ASN A 56 -2.11 12.58 -0.01
N VAL A 57 -2.45 11.38 -0.47
CA VAL A 57 -3.08 11.15 -1.76
C VAL A 57 -4.44 10.47 -1.59
N GLY A 58 -5.44 10.99 -2.29
CA GLY A 58 -6.72 10.30 -2.45
C GLY A 58 -6.54 9.19 -3.47
N CYS A 59 -6.84 7.96 -3.08
CA CYS A 59 -6.75 6.81 -3.97
C CYS A 59 -8.01 5.95 -3.82
N CYS A 60 -8.61 5.63 -4.96
CA CYS A 60 -9.70 4.67 -5.11
C CYS A 60 -9.35 3.54 -6.08
N GLY A 61 -8.41 3.76 -7.01
CA GLY A 61 -7.91 2.73 -7.93
C GLY A 61 -6.44 2.93 -8.29
N LEU A 62 -5.80 1.84 -8.68
CA LEU A 62 -4.40 1.78 -9.10
C LEU A 62 -4.27 1.09 -10.46
N ALA A 63 -3.37 1.60 -11.29
CA ALA A 63 -2.91 0.92 -12.49
C ALA A 63 -1.40 1.12 -12.67
N ILE A 64 -0.72 0.13 -13.25
CA ILE A 64 0.68 0.22 -13.64
C ILE A 64 0.80 -0.14 -15.11
N ASP A 65 1.55 0.65 -15.86
CA ASP A 65 1.87 0.32 -17.26
C ASP A 65 3.11 -0.58 -17.36
N ASP A 66 3.41 -1.04 -18.58
CA ASP A 66 4.57 -1.89 -18.85
C ASP A 66 5.92 -1.19 -18.61
N ASN A 67 5.94 0.13 -18.43
CA ASN A 67 7.14 0.90 -18.09
C ASN A 67 7.32 1.05 -16.56
N GLY A 68 6.37 0.56 -15.76
CA GLY A 68 6.36 0.71 -14.32
C GLY A 68 5.79 2.04 -13.82
N SER A 69 5.11 2.81 -14.68
CA SER A 69 4.46 4.07 -14.30
C SER A 69 3.18 3.78 -13.52
N LEU A 70 3.10 4.33 -12.31
CA LEU A 70 1.93 4.17 -11.43
C LEU A 70 0.90 5.28 -11.68
N TYR A 71 -0.34 4.88 -11.93
CA TYR A 71 -1.50 5.75 -12.06
C TYR A 71 -2.42 5.58 -10.85
N ILE A 72 -2.91 6.71 -10.34
CA ILE A 72 -3.82 6.77 -9.19
C ILE A 72 -5.14 7.38 -9.68
N VAL A 73 -6.24 6.66 -9.41
CA VAL A 73 -7.61 7.04 -9.79
C VAL A 73 -8.44 7.38 -8.57
#